data_AF-A0A8J7FY51-F1
#
_entry.id   AF-A0A8J7FY51-F1
#
_cell.length_a   1.000
_cell.length_b   1.000
_cell.length_c   1.000
_cell.angle_alpha   90.00
_cell.angle_beta   90.00
_cell.angle_gamma   90.00
#
_symmetry.space_group_name_H-M   'P 1'
#
loop_
_entity.id
_entity.type
_entity.pdbx_description
1 polymer ?
#
loop_
_entity_poly.entity_id
_entity_poly.type
_entity_poly.pdbx_seq_one_letter_code
_entity_poly.pdbx_strand_id
1 'polypeptide(L)'
;MRPDSEVEAVLPGRAANPDNVLRVERVLPQAKFDQLLPVRNVAYTYTNLLRGVAKFPAYCDNYTDGRNADAICAKLLATSLAHFTQETGASWSTLTPAGVKAYPDNYNAVLATMPQDTPIPTWNQALWYLREMGYNEGSAIGAYQDCYKGAGSSIWGIFYPCGQNAQGKNLDYFGRGSKQLSYNYNYGPFSKSLYGDVNVLLDNPGKVADTWLNFASAIWFAVYPQSPKPPMTWVVDGTWKPNAYDVSQGLLPGFGATINIINGGIECGGGSDVQQAKNRIAAYKEYAKVLNVDISGEQLSCANMRPFSEGSAAATKTYLDKNWGYNAANPNGASYACSLVAYQTPFSIAQPGDYQSCVDYFFRGKVLFNGQVTVDNTK
;
A
#
# COMPACT_ATOMS: atom_id res chain seq x y z
N MET A 1 2.04 12.92 -8.97
CA MET A 1 2.58 11.65 -9.52
C MET A 1 3.16 11.92 -10.89
N ARG A 2 4.17 11.16 -11.32
CA ARG A 2 4.75 11.34 -12.67
C ARG A 2 3.85 10.73 -13.76
N PRO A 3 3.86 11.27 -14.99
CA PRO A 3 3.25 10.63 -16.15
C PRO A 3 3.88 9.26 -16.43
N ASP A 4 3.12 8.32 -16.99
CA ASP A 4 3.61 6.97 -17.28
C ASP A 4 4.75 6.97 -18.31
N SER A 5 4.76 7.91 -19.26
CA SER A 5 5.85 8.05 -20.22
C SER A 5 7.19 8.37 -19.55
N GLU A 6 7.19 9.19 -18.49
CA GLU A 6 8.40 9.45 -17.69
C GLU A 6 8.82 8.22 -16.89
N VAL A 7 7.84 7.50 -16.34
CA VAL A 7 8.08 6.29 -15.55
C VAL A 7 8.68 5.19 -16.42
N GLU A 8 8.11 4.91 -17.59
CA GLU A 8 8.61 3.87 -18.49
C GLU A 8 10.03 4.19 -19.02
N ALA A 9 10.42 5.47 -19.07
CA ALA A 9 11.76 5.90 -19.45
C ALA A 9 12.82 5.68 -18.35
N VAL A 10 12.43 5.29 -17.13
CA VAL A 10 13.36 5.00 -16.03
C VAL A 10 14.08 3.67 -16.30
N LEU A 11 15.42 3.73 -16.23
CA LEU A 11 16.31 2.59 -16.37
C LEU A 11 17.44 2.68 -15.32
N PRO A 12 17.94 1.54 -14.80
CA PRO A 12 19.07 1.55 -13.87
C PRO A 12 20.30 2.28 -14.45
N GLY A 13 20.93 3.13 -13.63
CA GLY A 13 22.12 3.90 -13.97
C GLY A 13 21.90 5.09 -14.90
N ARG A 14 20.66 5.39 -15.30
CA ARG A 14 20.37 6.50 -16.21
C ARG A 14 20.50 7.83 -15.47
N ALA A 15 21.44 8.68 -15.91
CA ALA A 15 21.69 9.99 -15.29
C ALA A 15 20.48 10.95 -15.28
N ALA A 16 19.53 10.76 -16.21
CA ALA A 16 18.29 11.53 -16.28
C ALA A 16 17.14 10.94 -15.43
N ASN A 17 17.42 9.93 -14.59
CA ASN A 17 16.45 9.44 -13.63
C ASN A 17 16.06 10.55 -12.64
N PRO A 18 14.80 10.57 -12.14
CA PRO A 18 14.38 11.49 -11.10
C PRO A 18 15.23 11.39 -9.82
N ASP A 19 15.34 12.47 -9.05
CA ASP A 19 16.14 12.52 -7.81
C ASP A 19 15.86 11.39 -6.82
N ASN A 20 14.59 11.05 -6.61
CA ASN A 20 14.19 9.99 -5.69
C ASN A 20 14.60 8.60 -6.19
N VAL A 21 14.66 8.39 -7.52
CA VAL A 21 15.20 7.18 -8.14
C VAL A 21 16.72 7.14 -7.99
N LEU A 22 17.41 8.23 -8.35
CA LEU A 22 18.87 8.35 -8.18
C LEU A 22 19.30 8.10 -6.72
N ARG A 23 18.46 8.49 -5.76
CA ARG A 23 18.65 8.20 -4.33
C ARG A 23 18.55 6.73 -4.01
N VAL A 24 17.51 6.05 -4.49
CA VAL A 24 17.39 4.59 -4.33
C VAL A 24 18.59 3.88 -4.94
N GLU A 25 19.10 4.34 -6.09
CA GLU A 25 20.28 3.76 -6.72
C GLU A 25 21.56 3.92 -5.88
N ARG A 26 21.72 5.04 -5.15
CA ARG A 26 22.83 5.22 -4.19
C ARG A 26 22.68 4.33 -2.96
N VAL A 27 21.47 4.26 -2.40
CA VAL A 27 21.19 3.61 -1.11
C VAL A 27 21.10 2.09 -1.24
N LEU A 28 20.44 1.62 -2.29
CA LEU A 28 20.23 0.21 -2.63
C LEU A 28 20.55 -0.01 -4.11
N PRO A 29 21.85 -0.09 -4.49
CA PRO A 29 22.25 -0.42 -5.84
C PRO A 29 21.71 -1.79 -6.28
N GLN A 30 21.55 -2.01 -7.59
CA GLN A 30 20.99 -3.24 -8.14
C GLN A 30 21.67 -4.52 -7.60
N ALA A 31 23.01 -4.55 -7.54
CA ALA A 31 23.74 -5.71 -7.02
C ALA A 31 23.36 -6.05 -5.57
N LYS A 32 23.10 -5.03 -4.74
CA LYS A 32 22.66 -5.20 -3.35
C LYS A 32 21.19 -5.64 -3.30
N PHE A 33 20.33 -5.08 -4.13
CA PHE A 33 18.94 -5.55 -4.28
C PHE A 33 18.89 -7.04 -4.66
N ASP A 34 19.72 -7.46 -5.62
CA ASP A 34 19.81 -8.84 -6.07
C ASP A 34 20.32 -9.78 -4.96
N GLN A 35 21.32 -9.36 -4.19
CA GLN A 35 21.85 -10.12 -3.05
C GLN A 35 20.86 -10.23 -1.89
N LEU A 36 20.11 -9.16 -1.61
CA LEU A 36 19.14 -9.12 -0.52
C LEU A 36 17.89 -9.96 -0.81
N LEU A 37 17.52 -10.08 -2.09
CA LEU A 37 16.31 -10.73 -2.56
C LEU A 37 16.63 -11.84 -3.57
N PRO A 38 17.42 -12.85 -3.18
CA PRO A 38 17.95 -13.86 -4.08
C PRO A 38 16.90 -14.90 -4.50
N VAL A 39 15.72 -14.96 -3.88
CA VAL A 39 14.65 -15.92 -4.25
C VAL A 39 13.35 -15.24 -4.67
N ARG A 40 13.38 -13.93 -4.88
CA ARG A 40 12.20 -13.20 -5.37
C ARG A 40 11.74 -13.76 -6.71
N ASN A 41 10.44 -13.63 -6.99
CA ASN A 41 9.91 -13.88 -8.31
C ASN A 41 10.58 -12.95 -9.33
N VAL A 42 10.96 -13.47 -10.50
CA VAL A 42 11.69 -12.74 -11.55
C VAL A 42 10.95 -11.52 -12.09
N ALA A 43 9.62 -11.44 -11.93
CA ALA A 43 8.83 -10.26 -12.27
C ALA A 43 9.13 -9.03 -11.37
N TYR A 44 9.65 -9.25 -10.16
CA TYR A 44 10.13 -8.18 -9.28
C TYR A 44 11.54 -7.74 -9.70
N THR A 45 11.62 -7.05 -10.84
CA THR A 45 12.89 -6.52 -11.34
C THR A 45 13.31 -5.25 -10.61
N TYR A 46 14.61 -4.97 -10.59
CA TYR A 46 15.13 -3.71 -10.04
C TYR A 46 14.57 -2.50 -10.81
N THR A 47 14.45 -2.61 -12.14
CA THR A 47 13.80 -1.60 -12.97
C THR A 47 12.36 -1.33 -12.53
N ASN A 48 11.57 -2.36 -12.21
CA ASN A 48 10.20 -2.19 -11.73
C ASN A 48 10.14 -1.51 -10.35
N LEU A 49 11.09 -1.78 -9.46
CA LEU A 49 11.25 -1.02 -8.20
C LEU A 49 11.50 0.45 -8.51
N LEU A 50 12.49 0.77 -9.36
CA LEU A 50 12.82 2.16 -9.71
C LEU A 50 11.64 2.88 -10.38
N ARG A 51 10.88 2.21 -11.24
CA ARG A 51 9.67 2.74 -11.88
C ARG A 51 8.56 3.03 -10.86
N GLY A 52 8.32 2.11 -9.93
CA GLY A 52 7.41 2.33 -8.81
C GLY A 52 7.80 3.56 -7.97
N VAL A 53 9.09 3.70 -7.66
CA VAL A 53 9.62 4.87 -6.94
C VAL A 53 9.43 6.15 -7.76
N ALA A 54 9.74 6.12 -9.06
CA ALA A 54 9.58 7.27 -9.94
C ALA A 54 8.14 7.78 -10.00
N LYS A 55 7.15 6.88 -10.03
CA LYS A 55 5.72 7.26 -10.07
C LYS A 55 5.31 8.10 -8.87
N PHE A 56 5.91 7.85 -7.71
CA PHE A 56 5.59 8.48 -6.42
C PHE A 56 6.78 9.26 -5.84
N PRO A 57 7.00 10.52 -6.25
CA PRO A 57 8.12 11.36 -5.78
C PRO A 57 8.28 11.47 -4.26
N ALA A 58 7.16 11.41 -3.52
CA ALA A 58 7.14 11.46 -2.06
C ALA A 58 7.83 10.25 -1.39
N TYR A 59 8.05 9.15 -2.11
CA TYR A 59 8.82 8.02 -1.63
C TYR A 59 10.31 8.25 -1.90
N CYS A 60 11.12 8.25 -0.83
CA CYS A 60 12.52 8.66 -0.88
C CYS A 60 12.69 10.10 -1.41
N ASP A 61 11.90 11.05 -0.93
CA ASP A 61 11.90 12.45 -1.39
C ASP A 61 13.11 13.27 -0.89
N ASN A 62 13.27 14.48 -1.41
CA ASN A 62 14.14 15.53 -0.89
C ASN A 62 13.52 16.21 0.34
N TYR A 63 14.37 16.72 1.23
CA TYR A 63 13.95 17.47 2.41
C TYR A 63 14.68 18.81 2.47
N THR A 64 13.93 19.90 2.63
CA THR A 64 14.47 21.27 2.71
C THR A 64 14.67 21.76 4.14
N ASP A 65 14.29 20.94 5.13
CA ASP A 65 14.30 21.24 6.56
C ASP A 65 15.53 20.67 7.30
N GLY A 66 16.57 20.27 6.56
CA GLY A 66 17.82 19.75 7.10
C GLY A 66 17.80 18.26 7.45
N ARG A 67 16.68 17.55 7.25
CA ARG A 67 16.64 16.08 7.36
C ARG A 67 17.53 15.40 6.31
N ASN A 68 18.17 14.30 6.71
CA ASN A 68 19.02 13.53 5.80
C ASN A 68 18.16 12.61 4.91
N ALA A 69 17.93 13.03 3.67
CA ALA A 69 17.11 12.32 2.69
C ALA A 69 17.61 10.89 2.38
N ASP A 70 18.93 10.69 2.28
CA ASP A 70 19.51 9.39 1.94
C ASP A 70 19.36 8.41 3.13
N ALA A 71 19.53 8.88 4.37
CA ALA A 71 19.28 8.08 5.58
C ALA A 71 17.80 7.70 5.73
N ILE A 72 16.89 8.65 5.47
CA ILE A 72 15.44 8.38 5.50
C ILE A 72 15.06 7.39 4.39
N CYS A 73 15.62 7.51 3.19
CA CYS A 73 15.37 6.55 2.12
C CYS A 73 15.89 5.15 2.46
N ALA A 74 17.06 5.03 3.10
CA ALA A 74 17.59 3.76 3.59
C ALA A 74 16.62 3.11 4.59
N LYS A 75 16.08 3.91 5.52
CA LYS A 75 15.06 3.45 6.47
C LYS A 75 13.76 3.03 5.80
N LEU A 76 13.25 3.82 4.84
CA LEU A 76 12.06 3.47 4.06
C LEU A 76 12.24 2.15 3.32
N LEU A 77 13.39 1.94 2.68
CA LEU A 77 13.71 0.69 1.99
C LEU A 77 13.81 -0.48 2.97
N ALA A 78 14.49 -0.30 4.12
CA ALA A 78 14.55 -1.32 5.16
C ALA A 78 13.16 -1.71 5.68
N THR A 79 12.31 -0.71 5.95
CA THR A 79 10.92 -0.90 6.38
C THR A 79 10.11 -1.65 5.33
N SER A 80 10.16 -1.22 4.06
CA SER A 80 9.41 -1.87 2.97
C SER A 80 9.85 -3.31 2.74
N LEU A 81 11.16 -3.58 2.67
CA LEU A 81 11.69 -4.93 2.47
C LEU A 81 11.29 -5.87 3.62
N ALA A 82 11.32 -5.38 4.87
CA ALA A 82 10.88 -6.15 6.03
C ALA A 82 9.39 -6.51 5.98
N HIS A 83 8.54 -5.59 5.52
CA HIS A 83 7.13 -5.89 5.31
C HIS A 83 6.94 -6.89 4.16
N PHE A 84 7.67 -6.75 3.05
CA PHE A 84 7.59 -7.69 1.93
C PHE A 84 7.97 -9.12 2.32
N THR A 85 8.92 -9.30 3.25
CA THR A 85 9.25 -10.61 3.82
C THR A 85 8.00 -11.31 4.39
N GLN A 86 7.15 -10.59 5.11
CA GLN A 86 5.94 -11.15 5.70
C GLN A 86 4.77 -11.23 4.71
N GLU A 87 4.59 -10.24 3.83
CA GLU A 87 3.46 -10.21 2.89
C GLU A 87 3.60 -11.24 1.76
N THR A 88 4.82 -11.44 1.28
CA THR A 88 5.06 -12.14 0.00
C THR A 88 6.22 -13.14 0.07
N GLY A 89 6.86 -13.29 1.22
CA GLY A 89 8.02 -14.16 1.34
C GLY A 89 7.67 -15.63 1.42
N ALA A 90 8.60 -16.50 1.00
CA ALA A 90 8.40 -17.95 1.08
C ALA A 90 8.23 -18.41 2.55
N SER A 91 9.03 -17.83 3.45
CA SER A 91 9.00 -18.11 4.90
C SER A 91 9.32 -19.57 5.26
N TRP A 92 10.16 -20.23 4.47
CA TRP A 92 10.55 -21.62 4.67
C TRP A 92 11.90 -21.70 5.38
N SER A 93 11.95 -22.36 6.53
CA SER A 93 13.19 -22.51 7.32
C SER A 93 14.25 -23.37 6.64
N THR A 94 13.86 -24.20 5.67
CA THR A 94 14.73 -25.16 4.98
C THR A 94 15.01 -24.80 3.52
N LEU A 95 14.62 -23.61 3.05
CA LEU A 95 14.84 -23.23 1.65
C LEU A 95 16.34 -23.09 1.39
N THR A 96 16.86 -23.83 0.42
CA THR A 96 18.25 -23.74 -0.05
C THR A 96 18.29 -23.34 -1.52
N PRO A 97 19.42 -22.80 -2.05
CA PRO A 97 19.52 -22.50 -3.48
C PRO A 97 19.26 -23.72 -4.38
N ALA A 98 19.67 -24.93 -3.97
CA ALA A 98 19.33 -26.16 -4.67
C ALA A 98 17.82 -26.41 -4.72
N GLY A 99 17.12 -26.22 -3.59
CA GLY A 99 15.67 -26.39 -3.51
C GLY A 99 14.89 -25.40 -4.39
N VAL A 100 15.40 -24.18 -4.57
CA VAL A 100 14.76 -23.16 -5.43
C VAL A 100 14.76 -23.56 -6.90
N LYS A 101 15.64 -24.47 -7.36
CA LYS A 101 15.66 -24.94 -8.76
C LYS A 101 14.34 -25.57 -9.21
N ALA A 102 13.54 -26.07 -8.27
CA ALA A 102 12.19 -26.59 -8.54
C ALA A 102 11.15 -25.48 -8.84
N TYR A 103 11.52 -24.21 -8.67
CA TYR A 103 10.68 -23.02 -8.86
C TYR A 103 11.35 -22.06 -9.85
N PRO A 104 11.21 -22.29 -11.17
CA PRO A 104 11.91 -21.53 -12.20
C PRO A 104 11.72 -20.02 -12.11
N ASP A 105 10.51 -19.58 -11.75
CA ASP A 105 10.17 -18.16 -11.61
C ASP A 105 10.86 -17.48 -10.42
N ASN A 106 11.49 -18.24 -9.53
CA ASN A 106 12.20 -17.76 -8.35
C ASN A 106 13.72 -18.02 -8.42
N TYR A 107 14.17 -18.73 -9.46
CA TYR A 107 15.58 -19.08 -9.64
C TYR A 107 16.32 -18.01 -10.45
N ASN A 108 17.07 -17.13 -9.77
CA ASN A 108 17.88 -16.10 -10.43
C ASN A 108 19.39 -16.37 -10.34
N ALA A 109 20.17 -15.58 -11.09
CA ALA A 109 21.60 -15.75 -11.24
C ALA A 109 22.39 -15.65 -9.92
N VAL A 110 21.88 -14.94 -8.90
CA VAL A 110 22.55 -14.85 -7.60
C VAL A 110 22.60 -16.21 -6.91
N LEU A 111 21.52 -17.00 -6.99
CA LEU A 111 21.46 -18.32 -6.36
C LEU A 111 22.48 -19.29 -6.92
N ALA A 112 22.85 -19.16 -8.20
CA ALA A 112 23.87 -19.99 -8.81
C ALA A 112 25.27 -19.76 -8.20
N THR A 113 25.49 -18.62 -7.56
CA THR A 113 26.76 -18.27 -6.91
C THR A 113 26.81 -18.61 -5.42
N MET A 114 25.67 -18.98 -4.83
CA MET A 114 25.55 -19.29 -3.40
C MET A 114 25.87 -20.78 -3.12
N PRO A 115 26.30 -21.13 -1.89
CA PRO A 115 26.40 -22.52 -1.46
C PRO A 115 25.04 -23.23 -1.55
N GLN A 116 24.97 -24.29 -2.35
CA GLN A 116 23.69 -24.84 -2.82
C GLN A 116 22.83 -25.51 -1.72
N ASP A 117 23.46 -25.98 -0.64
CA ASP A 117 22.78 -26.67 0.46
C ASP A 117 22.71 -25.83 1.74
N THR A 118 23.13 -24.55 1.68
CA THR A 118 23.04 -23.65 2.84
C THR A 118 21.63 -23.04 2.92
N PRO A 119 20.95 -23.12 4.08
CA PRO A 119 19.65 -22.47 4.26
C PRO A 119 19.72 -20.97 3.98
N ILE A 120 18.81 -20.50 3.14
CA ILE A 120 18.59 -19.09 2.86
C ILE A 120 17.81 -18.52 4.05
N PRO A 121 18.34 -17.51 4.76
CA PRO A 121 17.62 -16.91 5.89
C PRO A 121 16.24 -16.38 5.47
N THR A 122 15.24 -16.52 6.32
CA THR A 122 13.85 -16.10 6.02
C THR A 122 13.74 -14.63 5.63
N TRP A 123 14.57 -13.75 6.20
CA TRP A 123 14.58 -12.34 5.85
C TRP A 123 14.98 -12.10 4.37
N ASN A 124 15.80 -12.97 3.77
CA ASN A 124 16.16 -12.95 2.35
C ASN A 124 15.11 -13.60 1.42
N GLN A 125 13.98 -14.06 1.96
CA GLN A 125 12.98 -14.79 1.18
C GLN A 125 11.80 -13.93 0.72
N ALA A 126 11.87 -12.60 0.85
CA ALA A 126 10.81 -11.69 0.45
C ALA A 126 10.50 -11.73 -1.06
N LEU A 127 9.29 -11.31 -1.43
CA LEU A 127 8.85 -11.19 -2.83
C LEU A 127 8.85 -12.52 -3.59
N TRP A 128 8.67 -13.64 -2.90
CA TRP A 128 8.53 -14.96 -3.50
C TRP A 128 7.21 -15.07 -4.28
N TYR A 129 6.11 -14.66 -3.64
CA TYR A 129 4.76 -14.69 -4.23
C TYR A 129 4.43 -13.38 -4.94
N LEU A 130 4.05 -13.49 -6.21
CA LEU A 130 3.54 -12.37 -6.99
C LEU A 130 2.02 -12.19 -6.83
N ARG A 131 1.34 -13.31 -6.55
CA ARG A 131 -0.10 -13.46 -6.39
C ARG A 131 -0.36 -14.26 -5.12
N GLU A 132 -1.48 -13.99 -4.48
CA GLU A 132 -1.90 -14.70 -3.28
C GLU A 132 -1.95 -16.21 -3.53
N MET A 133 -1.39 -16.96 -2.58
CA MET A 133 -1.33 -18.42 -2.68
C MET A 133 -2.75 -19.01 -2.77
N GLY A 134 -2.97 -19.90 -3.73
CA GLY A 134 -4.25 -20.56 -3.95
C GLY A 134 -5.21 -19.83 -4.90
N TYR A 135 -4.83 -18.65 -5.40
CA TYR A 135 -5.62 -17.89 -6.38
C TYR A 135 -4.95 -17.86 -7.76
N ASN A 136 -5.79 -17.79 -8.81
CA ASN A 136 -5.37 -17.75 -10.21
C ASN A 136 -6.03 -16.56 -10.91
N GLU A 137 -5.36 -16.00 -11.93
CA GLU A 137 -5.96 -14.92 -12.72
C GLU A 137 -7.23 -15.38 -13.43
N GLY A 138 -8.19 -14.44 -13.53
CA GLY A 138 -9.51 -14.74 -14.09
C GLY A 138 -10.37 -15.64 -13.20
N SER A 139 -9.90 -16.01 -11.99
CA SER A 139 -10.80 -16.56 -10.98
C SER A 139 -11.90 -15.55 -10.72
N ALA A 140 -13.10 -16.09 -10.59
CA ALA A 140 -14.29 -15.33 -10.26
C ALA A 140 -15.02 -16.07 -9.14
N ILE A 141 -14.28 -16.58 -8.15
CA ILE A 141 -14.85 -17.40 -7.09
C ILE A 141 -15.57 -16.56 -6.02
N GLY A 142 -15.58 -15.23 -6.16
CA GLY A 142 -16.32 -14.32 -5.28
C GLY A 142 -15.50 -13.84 -4.08
N ALA A 143 -14.17 -13.95 -4.15
CA ALA A 143 -13.28 -13.63 -3.05
C ALA A 143 -12.75 -12.20 -3.14
N TYR A 144 -12.53 -11.56 -2.00
CA TYR A 144 -12.02 -10.19 -1.92
C TYR A 144 -12.86 -9.19 -2.70
N GLN A 145 -14.18 -9.29 -2.58
CA GLN A 145 -15.14 -8.52 -3.38
C GLN A 145 -16.15 -7.80 -2.48
N ASP A 146 -16.31 -6.50 -2.67
CA ASP A 146 -17.45 -5.68 -2.24
C ASP A 146 -18.11 -5.08 -3.48
N CYS A 147 -18.79 -5.91 -4.27
CA CYS A 147 -19.35 -5.51 -5.56
C CYS A 147 -20.71 -4.83 -5.42
N TYR A 148 -21.03 -3.94 -6.35
CA TYR A 148 -22.39 -3.45 -6.55
C TYR A 148 -23.35 -4.61 -6.85
N LYS A 149 -24.46 -4.67 -6.10
CA LYS A 149 -25.52 -5.69 -6.18
C LYS A 149 -26.92 -5.06 -6.31
N GLY A 150 -27.01 -3.79 -6.68
CA GLY A 150 -28.28 -3.05 -6.72
C GLY A 150 -28.53 -2.21 -5.47
N ALA A 151 -29.81 -1.92 -5.19
CA ALA A 151 -30.22 -1.17 -4.00
C ALA A 151 -29.70 -1.85 -2.71
N GLY A 152 -29.14 -1.06 -1.81
CA GLY A 152 -28.53 -1.55 -0.55
C GLY A 152 -27.07 -1.97 -0.66
N SER A 153 -26.44 -1.82 -1.83
CA SER A 153 -24.98 -1.97 -1.95
C SER A 153 -24.23 -1.02 -1.02
N SER A 154 -23.04 -1.43 -0.57
CA SER A 154 -22.16 -0.53 0.19
C SER A 154 -21.78 0.69 -0.66
N ILE A 155 -21.40 1.79 0.01
CA ILE A 155 -20.86 2.96 -0.69
C ILE A 155 -19.59 2.60 -1.48
N TRP A 156 -18.77 1.66 -0.99
CA TRP A 156 -17.56 1.21 -1.66
C TRP A 156 -17.86 0.45 -2.94
N GLY A 157 -18.86 -0.45 -2.93
CA GLY A 157 -19.28 -1.17 -4.13
C GLY A 157 -19.90 -0.28 -5.19
N ILE A 158 -20.45 0.88 -4.81
CA ILE A 158 -20.97 1.88 -5.76
C ILE A 158 -19.84 2.64 -6.45
N PHE A 159 -18.84 3.13 -5.69
CA PHE A 159 -17.77 3.98 -6.24
C PHE A 159 -16.54 3.21 -6.74
N TYR A 160 -16.34 1.98 -6.29
CA TYR A 160 -15.28 1.08 -6.73
C TYR A 160 -15.86 -0.27 -7.14
N PRO A 161 -16.70 -0.29 -8.18
CA PRO A 161 -17.43 -1.48 -8.57
C PRO A 161 -16.51 -2.61 -9.04
N CYS A 162 -16.97 -3.84 -8.92
CA CYS A 162 -16.24 -4.96 -9.49
C CYS A 162 -16.38 -4.96 -11.01
N GLY A 163 -15.26 -5.02 -11.71
CA GLY A 163 -15.18 -5.37 -13.12
C GLY A 163 -15.71 -6.79 -13.35
N GLN A 164 -16.11 -7.06 -14.59
CA GLN A 164 -16.71 -8.33 -14.99
C GLN A 164 -15.89 -8.98 -16.10
N ASN A 165 -15.79 -10.31 -16.07
CA ASN A 165 -15.21 -11.06 -17.19
C ASN A 165 -16.18 -11.15 -18.37
N ALA A 166 -15.75 -11.78 -19.47
CA ALA A 166 -16.55 -11.93 -20.69
C ALA A 166 -17.88 -12.69 -20.48
N GLN A 167 -18.00 -13.44 -19.39
CA GLN A 167 -19.21 -14.18 -18.99
C GLN A 167 -20.11 -13.37 -18.05
N GLY A 168 -19.82 -12.09 -17.79
CA GLY A 168 -20.59 -11.23 -16.89
C GLY A 168 -20.39 -11.54 -15.40
N LYS A 169 -19.35 -12.31 -15.05
CA LYS A 169 -19.05 -12.67 -13.66
C LYS A 169 -18.03 -11.70 -13.08
N ASN A 170 -18.28 -11.25 -11.85
CA ASN A 170 -17.39 -10.33 -11.15
C ASN A 170 -15.98 -10.94 -10.95
N LEU A 171 -14.96 -10.12 -11.21
CA LEU A 171 -13.56 -10.47 -11.04
C LEU A 171 -13.16 -10.53 -9.56
N ASP A 172 -12.20 -11.40 -9.22
CA ASP A 172 -11.61 -11.47 -7.88
C ASP A 172 -10.44 -10.49 -7.69
N TYR A 173 -10.42 -9.83 -6.52
CA TYR A 173 -9.39 -8.87 -6.13
C TYR A 173 -8.49 -9.43 -5.02
N PHE A 174 -8.03 -10.67 -5.17
CA PHE A 174 -7.04 -11.28 -4.28
C PHE A 174 -5.70 -10.54 -4.30
N GLY A 175 -4.82 -10.88 -3.35
CA GLY A 175 -3.54 -10.21 -3.15
C GLY A 175 -2.63 -10.26 -4.39
N ARG A 176 -2.19 -9.09 -4.87
CA ARG A 176 -1.19 -8.97 -5.96
C ARG A 176 -0.05 -8.02 -5.59
N GLY A 177 1.12 -8.31 -6.14
CA GLY A 177 2.33 -7.51 -5.98
C GLY A 177 2.87 -7.50 -4.53
N SER A 178 3.86 -6.64 -4.31
CA SER A 178 4.66 -6.57 -3.08
C SER A 178 3.85 -6.20 -1.83
N LYS A 179 2.72 -5.48 -1.99
CA LYS A 179 1.80 -5.15 -0.90
C LYS A 179 0.81 -6.26 -0.56
N GLN A 180 0.64 -7.24 -1.47
CA GLN A 180 -0.58 -8.05 -1.53
C GLN A 180 -1.83 -7.15 -1.53
N LEU A 181 -1.94 -6.29 -2.55
CA LEU A 181 -3.11 -5.41 -2.69
C LEU A 181 -4.35 -6.28 -2.90
N SER A 182 -5.34 -6.14 -2.03
CA SER A 182 -6.57 -6.94 -2.04
C SER A 182 -7.82 -6.07 -1.90
N TYR A 183 -8.96 -6.55 -2.39
CA TYR A 183 -10.27 -5.87 -2.46
C TYR A 183 -10.38 -4.76 -3.50
N ASN A 184 -11.51 -4.72 -4.22
CA ASN A 184 -11.87 -3.69 -5.18
C ASN A 184 -11.73 -2.27 -4.62
N TYR A 185 -12.11 -2.04 -3.36
CA TYR A 185 -11.98 -0.73 -2.71
C TYR A 185 -10.54 -0.32 -2.38
N ASN A 186 -9.54 -1.17 -2.63
CA ASN A 186 -8.13 -0.77 -2.65
C ASN A 186 -7.58 -0.65 -4.09
N TYR A 187 -8.00 -1.52 -5.01
CA TYR A 187 -7.64 -1.42 -6.43
C TYR A 187 -8.20 -0.14 -7.07
N GLY A 188 -9.44 0.23 -6.73
CA GLY A 188 -10.11 1.42 -7.26
C GLY A 188 -9.38 2.72 -6.91
N PRO A 189 -9.12 3.04 -5.62
CA PRO A 189 -8.33 4.21 -5.25
C PRO A 189 -6.91 4.19 -5.82
N PHE A 190 -6.26 3.02 -5.91
CA PHE A 190 -4.94 2.90 -6.52
C PHE A 190 -4.99 3.25 -8.01
N SER A 191 -5.95 2.69 -8.75
CA SER A 191 -6.22 2.99 -10.15
C SER A 191 -6.53 4.48 -10.37
N LYS A 192 -7.44 5.05 -9.59
CA LYS A 192 -7.80 6.48 -9.64
C LYS A 192 -6.61 7.38 -9.36
N SER A 193 -5.74 7.02 -8.41
CA SER A 193 -4.50 7.76 -8.13
C SER A 193 -3.59 7.79 -9.36
N LEU A 194 -3.40 6.64 -10.02
CA LEU A 194 -2.46 6.52 -11.13
C LEU A 194 -2.97 7.10 -12.46
N TYR A 195 -4.27 6.92 -12.73
CA TYR A 195 -4.88 7.06 -14.05
C TYR A 195 -6.05 8.06 -14.09
N GLY A 196 -6.52 8.54 -12.94
CA GLY A 196 -7.76 9.32 -12.85
C GLY A 196 -9.04 8.50 -13.08
N ASP A 197 -8.92 7.18 -13.28
CA ASP A 197 -10.01 6.26 -13.57
C ASP A 197 -9.88 5.01 -12.69
N VAL A 198 -10.96 4.64 -12.01
CA VAL A 198 -11.02 3.44 -11.16
C VAL A 198 -10.98 2.14 -11.98
N ASN A 199 -11.48 2.15 -13.22
CA ASN A 199 -11.72 0.95 -14.01
C ASN A 199 -10.45 0.33 -14.60
N VAL A 200 -9.39 1.12 -14.80
CA VAL A 200 -8.13 0.62 -15.41
C VAL A 200 -7.59 -0.60 -14.67
N LEU A 201 -7.62 -0.61 -13.33
CA LEU A 201 -7.23 -1.77 -12.53
C LEU A 201 -8.41 -2.58 -11.99
N LEU A 202 -9.63 -2.04 -11.93
CA LEU A 202 -10.79 -2.84 -11.55
C LEU A 202 -11.17 -3.86 -12.64
N ASP A 203 -11.01 -3.50 -13.92
CA ASP A 203 -11.26 -4.40 -15.04
C ASP A 203 -10.06 -5.29 -15.38
N ASN A 204 -8.85 -4.87 -14.98
CA ASN A 204 -7.61 -5.59 -15.27
C ASN A 204 -6.71 -5.73 -14.02
N PRO A 205 -7.20 -6.37 -12.94
CA PRO A 205 -6.47 -6.42 -11.68
C PRO A 205 -5.10 -7.14 -11.79
N GLY A 206 -4.95 -8.07 -12.74
CA GLY A 206 -3.67 -8.74 -13.02
C GLY A 206 -2.51 -7.81 -13.35
N LYS A 207 -2.78 -6.60 -13.87
CA LYS A 207 -1.73 -5.59 -14.15
C LYS A 207 -0.90 -5.24 -12.92
N VAL A 208 -1.49 -5.32 -11.71
CA VAL A 208 -0.78 -5.07 -10.46
C VAL A 208 0.37 -6.07 -10.23
N ALA A 209 0.24 -7.31 -10.71
CA ALA A 209 1.29 -8.31 -10.63
C ALA A 209 2.26 -8.22 -11.82
N ASP A 210 1.76 -7.99 -13.02
CA ASP A 210 2.52 -8.26 -14.26
C ASP A 210 3.34 -7.07 -14.78
N THR A 211 3.26 -5.90 -14.13
CA THR A 211 3.93 -4.67 -14.55
C THR A 211 4.72 -4.05 -13.40
N TRP A 212 5.33 -2.86 -13.60
CA TRP A 212 5.99 -2.12 -12.51
C TRP A 212 5.04 -1.74 -11.37
N LEU A 213 3.72 -1.89 -11.56
CA LEU A 213 2.73 -1.80 -10.50
C LEU A 213 2.95 -2.80 -9.36
N ASN A 214 3.73 -3.85 -9.57
CA ASN A 214 4.03 -4.84 -8.55
C ASN A 214 4.83 -4.27 -7.37
N PHE A 215 5.65 -3.26 -7.59
CA PHE A 215 6.25 -2.43 -6.53
C PHE A 215 5.43 -1.18 -6.26
N ALA A 216 4.84 -0.59 -7.30
CA ALA A 216 4.11 0.66 -7.15
C ALA A 216 2.91 0.55 -6.19
N SER A 217 2.27 -0.61 -6.07
CA SER A 217 1.17 -0.83 -5.12
C SER A 217 1.59 -0.65 -3.66
N ALA A 218 2.77 -1.17 -3.28
CA ALA A 218 3.32 -0.96 -1.93
C ALA A 218 3.80 0.47 -1.70
N ILE A 219 4.45 1.06 -2.71
CA ILE A 219 4.93 2.44 -2.63
C ILE A 219 3.75 3.39 -2.51
N TRP A 220 2.69 3.19 -3.31
CA TRP A 220 1.43 3.91 -3.17
C TRP A 220 0.87 3.78 -1.76
N PHE A 221 0.74 2.55 -1.24
CA PHE A 221 0.26 2.34 0.12
C PHE A 221 1.11 3.07 1.17
N ALA A 222 2.43 3.13 0.98
CA ALA A 222 3.33 3.80 1.91
C ALA A 222 3.17 5.33 1.92
N VAL A 223 2.82 5.95 0.78
CA VAL A 223 2.67 7.42 0.65
C VAL A 223 1.22 7.89 0.71
N TYR A 224 0.25 7.00 0.50
CA TYR A 224 -1.16 7.34 0.39
C TYR A 224 -1.80 7.44 1.78
N PRO A 225 -2.45 8.57 2.13
CA PRO A 225 -3.08 8.74 3.43
C PRO A 225 -4.32 7.84 3.55
N GLN A 226 -4.47 7.16 4.68
CA GLN A 226 -5.61 6.29 4.98
C GLN A 226 -6.14 6.59 6.39
N SER A 227 -6.56 7.85 6.60
CA SER A 227 -7.02 8.33 7.91
C SER A 227 -8.05 7.35 8.53
N PRO A 228 -7.93 7.01 9.82
CA PRO A 228 -7.09 7.64 10.85
C PRO A 228 -5.59 7.28 10.82
N LYS A 229 -5.17 6.35 9.94
CA LYS A 229 -3.76 5.98 9.79
C LYS A 229 -3.00 7.04 8.98
N PRO A 230 -1.77 7.42 9.39
CA PRO A 230 -0.95 8.29 8.57
C PRO A 230 -0.39 7.52 7.36
N PRO A 231 0.08 8.20 6.31
CA PRO A 231 1.04 7.59 5.39
C PRO A 231 2.19 6.94 6.17
N MET A 232 2.62 5.74 5.78
CA MET A 232 3.77 5.09 6.43
C MET A 232 5.03 5.95 6.35
N THR A 233 5.19 6.73 5.28
CA THR A 233 6.33 7.65 5.14
C THR A 233 6.43 8.65 6.28
N TRP A 234 5.30 9.12 6.84
CA TRP A 234 5.30 10.07 7.96
C TRP A 234 5.82 9.47 9.26
N VAL A 235 5.63 8.16 9.46
CA VAL A 235 6.22 7.44 10.60
C VAL A 235 7.73 7.34 10.40
N VAL A 236 8.16 6.99 9.19
CA VAL A 236 9.56 6.70 8.89
C VAL A 236 10.43 7.96 8.86
N ASP A 237 9.94 9.05 8.27
CA ASP A 237 10.65 10.31 8.14
C ASP A 237 10.48 11.26 9.33
N GLY A 238 9.68 10.83 10.31
CA GLY A 238 9.41 11.56 11.55
C GLY A 238 8.48 12.75 11.42
N THR A 239 7.76 12.90 10.30
CA THR A 239 6.72 13.93 10.11
C THR A 239 5.57 13.74 11.12
N TRP A 240 5.16 12.50 11.37
CA TRP A 240 4.20 12.21 12.43
C TRP A 240 4.87 12.38 13.80
N LYS A 241 4.36 13.34 14.58
CA LYS A 241 4.74 13.57 15.98
C LYS A 241 3.56 13.16 16.87
N PRO A 242 3.67 12.05 17.61
CA PRO A 242 2.61 11.61 18.52
C PRO A 242 2.20 12.72 19.50
N ASN A 243 0.89 12.95 19.63
CA ASN A 243 0.36 13.84 20.66
C ASN A 243 0.05 13.06 21.96
N ALA A 244 -0.50 13.74 22.97
CA ALA A 244 -0.85 13.10 24.23
C ALA A 244 -1.87 11.96 24.07
N TYR A 245 -2.78 12.07 23.09
CA TYR A 245 -3.72 11.00 22.77
C TYR A 245 -2.99 9.77 22.23
N ASP A 246 -2.12 9.95 21.23
CA ASP A 246 -1.31 8.87 20.66
C ASP A 246 -0.52 8.13 21.74
N VAL A 247 0.18 8.86 22.60
CA VAL A 247 0.95 8.28 23.71
C VAL A 247 0.04 7.50 24.67
N SER A 248 -1.15 8.00 24.98
CA SER A 248 -2.12 7.27 25.81
C SER A 248 -2.64 5.96 25.19
N GLN A 249 -2.59 5.88 23.85
CA GLN A 249 -2.96 4.69 23.07
C GLN A 249 -1.77 3.75 22.80
N GLY A 250 -0.59 4.05 23.36
CA GLY A 250 0.65 3.31 23.12
C GLY A 250 1.24 3.53 21.73
N LEU A 251 0.71 4.47 20.94
CA LEU A 251 1.18 4.79 19.59
C LEU A 251 2.49 5.60 19.68
N LEU A 252 3.61 4.91 19.51
CA LEU A 252 4.95 5.46 19.58
C LEU A 252 5.67 5.41 18.22
N PRO A 253 6.63 6.31 17.94
CA PRO A 253 7.36 6.31 16.69
C PRO A 253 8.25 5.07 16.54
N GLY A 254 8.30 4.53 15.31
CA GLY A 254 9.16 3.39 14.97
C GLY A 254 8.44 2.35 14.12
N PHE A 255 9.16 1.28 13.81
CA PHE A 255 8.67 0.18 12.99
C PHE A 255 7.37 -0.48 13.50
N GLY A 256 7.10 -0.49 14.81
CA GLY A 256 5.84 -1.01 15.35
C GLY A 256 4.62 -0.26 14.81
N ALA A 257 4.72 1.06 14.64
CA ALA A 257 3.65 1.87 14.06
C ALA A 257 3.42 1.54 12.58
N THR A 258 4.45 1.15 11.83
CA THR A 258 4.29 0.73 10.42
C THR A 258 3.62 -0.63 10.30
N ILE A 259 3.87 -1.56 11.23
CA ILE A 259 3.10 -2.81 11.36
C ILE A 259 1.61 -2.50 11.63
N ASN A 260 1.34 -1.56 12.55
CA ASN A 260 -0.02 -1.16 12.90
C ASN A 260 -0.77 -0.54 11.71
N ILE A 261 -0.10 0.29 10.90
CA ILE A 261 -0.67 0.86 9.67
C ILE A 261 -1.08 -0.25 8.69
N ILE A 262 -0.18 -1.21 8.45
CA ILE A 262 -0.43 -2.30 7.49
C ILE A 262 -1.53 -3.23 7.96
N ASN A 263 -1.48 -3.72 9.21
CA ASN A 263 -2.38 -4.77 9.67
C ASN A 263 -2.64 -4.77 11.19
N GLY A 264 -2.70 -3.59 11.81
CA GLY A 264 -2.81 -3.48 13.27
C GLY A 264 -4.07 -4.07 13.89
N GLY A 265 -5.16 -4.18 13.14
CA GLY A 265 -6.38 -4.85 13.60
C GLY A 265 -6.23 -6.35 13.85
N ILE A 266 -5.15 -6.96 13.32
CA ILE A 266 -4.84 -8.38 13.47
C ILE A 266 -3.53 -8.58 14.24
N GLU A 267 -2.52 -7.74 13.99
CA GLU A 267 -1.15 -7.97 14.46
C GLU A 267 -0.77 -7.21 15.75
N CYS A 268 -1.57 -6.23 16.19
CA CYS A 268 -1.19 -5.29 17.26
C CYS A 268 -2.22 -5.23 18.39
N GLY A 269 -1.83 -4.65 19.54
CA GLY A 269 -2.74 -4.39 20.66
C GLY A 269 -3.12 -5.60 21.53
N GLY A 270 -2.55 -6.77 21.26
CA GLY A 270 -2.79 -8.02 22.00
C GLY A 270 -1.91 -8.24 23.24
N GLY A 271 -1.07 -7.28 23.63
CA GLY A 271 -0.15 -7.38 24.77
C GLY A 271 1.15 -8.15 24.48
N SER A 272 1.23 -8.87 23.36
CA SER A 272 2.44 -9.52 22.86
C SER A 272 2.46 -9.52 21.33
N ASP A 273 3.66 -9.54 20.74
CA ASP A 273 3.79 -9.62 19.28
C ASP A 273 3.38 -11.01 18.79
N VAL A 274 2.42 -11.05 17.86
CA VAL A 274 2.08 -12.27 17.11
C VAL A 274 3.22 -12.67 16.17
N GLN A 275 3.17 -13.89 15.63
CA GLN A 275 4.26 -14.42 14.81
C GLN A 275 4.56 -13.55 13.58
N GLN A 276 3.53 -12.99 12.94
CA GLN A 276 3.64 -12.10 11.79
C GLN A 276 4.41 -10.82 12.14
N ALA A 277 4.07 -10.17 13.26
CA ALA A 277 4.80 -9.00 13.75
C ALA A 277 6.25 -9.34 14.11
N LYS A 278 6.50 -10.48 14.76
CA LYS A 278 7.86 -10.97 15.06
C LYS A 278 8.69 -11.17 13.80
N ASN A 279 8.12 -11.76 12.76
CA ASN A 279 8.80 -11.97 11.48
C ASN A 279 9.20 -10.64 10.83
N ARG A 280 8.29 -9.65 10.81
CA ARG A 280 8.56 -8.31 10.30
C ARG A 280 9.70 -7.64 11.09
N ILE A 281 9.65 -7.71 12.42
CA ILE A 281 10.66 -7.10 13.30
C ILE A 281 12.04 -7.76 13.08
N ALA A 282 12.08 -9.08 12.96
CA ALA A 282 13.31 -9.81 12.70
C ALA A 282 13.93 -9.41 11.34
N ALA A 283 13.11 -9.36 10.29
CA ALA A 283 13.56 -8.90 8.98
C ALA A 283 14.04 -7.44 9.00
N TYR A 284 13.31 -6.55 9.69
CA TYR A 284 13.67 -5.14 9.78
C TYR A 284 15.03 -4.92 10.45
N LYS A 285 15.34 -5.67 11.51
CA LYS A 285 16.66 -5.61 12.16
C LYS A 285 17.81 -5.96 11.21
N GLU A 286 17.64 -7.00 10.39
CA GLU A 286 18.65 -7.41 9.43
C GLU A 286 18.79 -6.41 8.27
N TYR A 287 17.67 -5.95 7.71
CA TYR A 287 17.69 -4.94 6.66
C TYR A 287 18.26 -3.61 7.15
N ALA A 288 17.91 -3.17 8.36
CA ALA A 288 18.45 -1.96 8.97
C ALA A 288 19.97 -2.06 9.12
N LYS A 289 20.48 -3.19 9.61
CA LYS A 289 21.92 -3.45 9.72
C LYS A 289 22.61 -3.37 8.35
N VAL A 290 22.09 -4.06 7.34
CA VAL A 290 22.72 -4.09 6.00
C VAL A 290 22.62 -2.74 5.28
N LEU A 291 21.58 -1.94 5.55
CA LEU A 291 21.38 -0.60 4.99
C LEU A 291 21.93 0.52 5.86
N ASN A 292 22.62 0.21 6.96
CA ASN A 292 23.21 1.17 7.90
C ASN A 292 22.18 2.18 8.46
N VAL A 293 21.01 1.68 8.84
CA VAL A 293 19.92 2.43 9.45
C VAL A 293 20.02 2.31 10.98
N ASP A 294 20.06 3.44 11.67
CA ASP A 294 19.98 3.49 13.13
C ASP A 294 18.52 3.31 13.59
N ILE A 295 18.30 2.27 14.39
CA ILE A 295 16.98 1.90 14.94
C ILE A 295 16.95 1.95 16.47
N SER A 296 18.00 2.48 17.12
CA SER A 296 18.16 2.47 18.58
C SER A 296 17.07 3.24 19.34
N GLY A 297 16.49 4.26 18.72
CA GLY A 297 15.40 5.08 19.28
C GLY A 297 13.99 4.68 18.87
N GLU A 298 13.80 3.52 18.24
CA GLU A 298 12.50 3.11 17.70
C GLU A 298 11.73 2.12 18.58
N GLN A 299 10.42 2.34 18.68
CA GLN A 299 9.51 1.31 19.14
C GLN A 299 9.28 0.28 18.01
N LEU A 300 9.97 -0.86 18.08
CA LEU A 300 9.87 -1.91 17.04
C LEU A 300 8.61 -2.78 17.18
N SER A 301 8.19 -3.05 18.42
CA SER A 301 7.03 -3.90 18.73
C SER A 301 5.74 -3.10 18.65
N CYS A 302 4.66 -3.70 18.13
CA CYS A 302 3.32 -3.12 18.14
C CYS A 302 2.36 -3.80 19.12
N ALA A 303 2.85 -4.75 19.92
CA ALA A 303 2.10 -5.53 20.90
C ALA A 303 1.12 -4.71 21.75
N ASN A 304 1.52 -3.51 22.18
CA ASN A 304 0.73 -2.64 23.06
C ASN A 304 0.13 -1.43 22.35
N MET A 305 0.27 -1.33 21.03
CA MET A 305 -0.29 -0.23 20.25
C MET A 305 -1.77 -0.48 19.97
N ARG A 306 -2.65 0.44 20.36
CA ARG A 306 -4.04 0.43 19.90
C ARG A 306 -4.11 0.83 18.42
N PRO A 307 -5.19 0.52 17.70
CA PRO A 307 -5.40 1.04 16.35
C PRO A 307 -5.36 2.58 16.34
N PHE A 308 -4.85 3.17 15.25
CA PHE A 308 -5.01 4.60 15.02
C PHE A 308 -6.50 4.97 14.98
N SER A 309 -6.86 6.07 15.62
CA SER A 309 -8.25 6.53 15.79
C SER A 309 -8.33 8.06 15.80
N GLU A 310 -9.56 8.58 15.76
CA GLU A 310 -9.81 10.01 15.91
C GLU A 310 -9.20 10.55 17.21
N GLY A 311 -8.54 11.71 17.13
CA GLY A 311 -7.75 12.29 18.22
C GLY A 311 -6.24 12.09 18.06
N SER A 312 -5.82 11.09 17.26
CA SER A 312 -4.43 10.92 16.87
C SER A 312 -3.90 12.14 16.08
N ALA A 313 -2.64 12.51 16.27
CA ALA A 313 -1.98 13.50 15.42
C ALA A 313 -1.86 13.03 13.95
N ALA A 314 -2.02 11.73 13.70
CA ALA A 314 -2.07 11.15 12.36
C ALA A 314 -3.45 11.20 11.70
N ALA A 315 -4.53 11.39 12.47
CA ALA A 315 -5.90 11.35 11.97
C ALA A 315 -6.26 12.68 11.27
N THR A 316 -5.80 12.81 10.03
CA THR A 316 -6.05 14.00 9.20
C THR A 316 -7.47 14.00 8.64
N LYS A 317 -8.15 15.15 8.69
CA LYS A 317 -9.49 15.31 8.13
C LYS A 317 -9.46 15.54 6.62
N THR A 318 -9.12 14.50 5.86
CA THR A 318 -8.92 14.56 4.40
C THR A 318 -10.03 13.89 3.60
N TYR A 319 -10.95 13.20 4.27
CA TYR A 319 -12.08 12.54 3.63
C TYR A 319 -13.36 13.35 3.84
N LEU A 320 -14.36 13.09 3.01
CA LEU A 320 -15.64 13.77 3.04
C LEU A 320 -16.75 12.79 3.39
N ASP A 321 -17.65 13.20 4.27
CA ASP A 321 -18.87 12.48 4.59
C ASP A 321 -20.04 13.46 4.79
N LYS A 322 -21.25 12.92 4.89
CA LYS A 322 -22.48 13.68 5.12
C LYS A 322 -22.33 14.64 6.31
N ASN A 323 -22.58 15.92 6.07
CA ASN A 323 -22.76 16.86 7.16
C ASN A 323 -24.15 16.68 7.78
N TRP A 324 -24.20 16.19 9.01
CA TRP A 324 -25.43 15.98 9.78
C TRP A 324 -26.03 17.26 10.36
N GLY A 325 -25.42 18.42 10.10
CA GLY A 325 -25.93 19.72 10.54
C GLY A 325 -27.32 20.04 10.01
N TYR A 326 -28.09 20.76 10.82
CA TYR A 326 -29.42 21.24 10.48
C TYR A 326 -29.36 22.65 9.87
N ASN A 327 -30.13 22.88 8.80
CA ASN A 327 -30.31 24.19 8.20
C ASN A 327 -31.80 24.46 7.96
N ALA A 328 -32.38 25.37 8.74
CA ALA A 328 -33.80 25.74 8.68
C ALA A 328 -34.24 26.31 7.32
N ALA A 329 -33.30 26.83 6.51
CA ALA A 329 -33.61 27.36 5.18
C ALA A 329 -33.83 26.27 4.13
N ASN A 330 -33.48 25.01 4.43
CA ASN A 330 -33.59 23.90 3.50
C ASN A 330 -34.91 23.12 3.69
N PRO A 331 -35.59 22.65 2.62
CA PRO A 331 -36.93 22.05 2.69
C PRO A 331 -37.11 20.86 3.63
N ASN A 332 -36.02 20.15 3.96
CA ASN A 332 -36.01 19.01 4.89
C ASN A 332 -35.07 19.23 6.09
N GLY A 333 -34.61 20.47 6.30
CA GLY A 333 -33.67 20.80 7.36
C GLY A 333 -32.26 20.25 7.18
N ALA A 334 -31.95 19.52 6.11
CA ALA A 334 -30.63 18.94 5.89
C ALA A 334 -29.62 20.03 5.49
N SER A 335 -28.33 19.81 5.80
CA SER A 335 -27.25 20.74 5.44
C SER A 335 -27.05 20.93 3.93
N TYR A 336 -27.34 19.89 3.13
CA TYR A 336 -26.95 19.76 1.73
C TYR A 336 -25.45 19.99 1.47
N ALA A 337 -24.63 19.58 2.43
CA ALA A 337 -23.19 19.74 2.37
C ALA A 337 -22.49 18.48 2.90
N CYS A 338 -21.26 18.26 2.45
CA CYS A 338 -20.36 17.31 3.09
C CYS A 338 -19.36 18.04 4.00
N SER A 339 -18.87 17.34 5.01
CA SER A 339 -17.89 17.83 5.97
C SER A 339 -16.64 16.97 5.95
N LEU A 340 -15.52 17.54 6.38
CA LEU A 340 -14.27 16.80 6.52
C LEU A 340 -14.33 15.83 7.70
N VAL A 341 -13.93 14.58 7.47
CA VAL A 341 -13.88 13.50 8.46
C VAL A 341 -12.50 12.85 8.49
N ALA A 342 -12.19 12.23 9.63
CA ALA A 342 -10.89 11.59 9.90
C ALA A 342 -10.90 10.06 9.67
N TYR A 343 -11.89 9.55 8.93
CA TYR A 343 -11.99 8.15 8.52
C TYR A 343 -12.19 8.06 7.01
N GLN A 344 -11.79 6.94 6.41
CA GLN A 344 -11.87 6.78 4.95
C GLN A 344 -13.31 6.71 4.47
N THR A 345 -13.58 7.44 3.40
CA THR A 345 -14.77 7.29 2.53
C THR A 345 -14.29 7.23 1.08
N PRO A 346 -15.16 6.92 0.11
CA PRO A 346 -14.80 7.05 -1.30
C PRO A 346 -14.47 8.47 -1.76
N PHE A 347 -14.71 9.48 -0.93
CA PHE A 347 -14.58 10.90 -1.26
C PHE A 347 -13.42 11.54 -0.51
N SER A 348 -12.45 12.09 -1.23
CA SER A 348 -11.30 12.77 -0.63
C SER A 348 -11.12 14.17 -1.18
N ILE A 349 -10.71 15.12 -0.34
CA ILE A 349 -10.35 16.47 -0.81
C ILE A 349 -9.10 16.49 -1.70
N ALA A 350 -8.34 15.40 -1.73
CA ALA A 350 -7.20 15.26 -2.62
C ALA A 350 -7.63 15.03 -4.08
N GLN A 351 -8.91 14.76 -4.35
CA GLN A 351 -9.44 14.42 -5.66
C GLN A 351 -10.43 15.50 -6.16
N PRO A 352 -10.14 16.15 -7.29
CA PRO A 352 -11.09 17.07 -7.92
C PRO A 352 -12.43 16.37 -8.18
N GLY A 353 -13.54 17.03 -7.83
CA GLY A 353 -14.90 16.52 -8.04
C GLY A 353 -15.48 15.70 -6.88
N ASP A 354 -14.67 15.16 -5.97
CA ASP A 354 -15.16 14.28 -4.90
C ASP A 354 -16.11 14.98 -3.91
N TYR A 355 -15.96 16.31 -3.71
CA TYR A 355 -16.92 17.07 -2.92
C TYR A 355 -18.32 17.06 -3.55
N GLN A 356 -18.38 17.27 -4.87
CA GLN A 356 -19.64 17.19 -5.61
C GLN A 356 -20.19 15.76 -5.55
N SER A 357 -19.37 14.74 -5.79
CA SER A 357 -19.80 13.33 -5.70
C SER A 357 -20.34 12.96 -4.32
N CYS A 358 -19.75 13.49 -3.24
CA CYS A 358 -20.24 13.32 -1.88
C CYS A 358 -21.63 13.94 -1.68
N VAL A 359 -21.80 15.20 -2.10
CA VAL A 359 -23.08 15.91 -1.99
C VAL A 359 -24.16 15.22 -2.84
N ASP A 360 -23.80 14.77 -4.04
CA ASP A 360 -24.67 14.05 -4.95
C ASP A 360 -25.16 12.73 -4.35
N TYR A 361 -24.24 11.96 -3.74
CA TYR A 361 -24.54 10.69 -3.09
C TYR A 361 -25.45 10.82 -1.85
N PHE A 362 -25.33 11.90 -1.07
CA PHE A 362 -26.10 12.02 0.18
C PHE A 362 -27.37 12.84 0.10
N PHE A 363 -27.51 13.74 -0.87
CA PHE A 363 -28.54 14.78 -0.78
C PHE A 363 -29.38 14.99 -2.02
N ARG A 364 -28.77 15.30 -3.17
CA ARG A 364 -29.52 15.89 -4.30
C ARG A 364 -29.00 15.50 -5.68
N GLY A 365 -28.12 14.52 -5.76
CA GLY A 365 -27.56 14.06 -7.02
C GLY A 365 -28.11 12.71 -7.44
N LYS A 366 -27.72 12.38 -8.68
CA LYS A 366 -27.83 11.03 -9.21
C LYS A 366 -26.42 10.46 -9.24
N VAL A 367 -26.21 9.35 -8.54
CA VAL A 367 -24.96 8.60 -8.67
C VAL A 367 -25.16 7.58 -9.78
N LEU A 368 -24.23 7.56 -10.72
CA LEU A 368 -24.26 6.64 -11.85
C LEU A 368 -23.28 5.50 -11.62
N PHE A 369 -23.70 4.29 -11.97
CA PHE A 369 -22.85 3.13 -12.16
C PHE A 369 -23.07 2.61 -13.58
N ASN A 370 -22.00 2.51 -14.38
CA ASN A 370 -22.08 2.10 -15.78
C ASN A 370 -23.15 2.86 -16.60
N GLY A 371 -23.28 4.17 -16.35
CA GLY A 371 -24.27 5.03 -17.01
C GLY A 371 -25.71 4.88 -16.52
N GLN A 372 -25.99 3.99 -15.57
CA GLN A 372 -27.30 3.82 -14.95
C GLN A 372 -27.35 4.52 -13.59
N VAL A 373 -28.48 5.16 -13.28
CA VAL A 373 -28.70 5.81 -11.98
C VAL A 373 -28.87 4.73 -10.90
N THR A 374 -27.96 4.69 -9.93
CA THR A 374 -27.96 3.72 -8.82
C THR A 374 -28.39 4.34 -7.49
N VAL A 375 -28.15 5.63 -7.33
CA VAL A 375 -28.68 6.44 -6.24
C VAL A 375 -29.38 7.63 -6.88
N ASP A 376 -30.64 7.86 -6.53
CA ASP A 376 -31.42 9.02 -6.99
C ASP A 376 -31.98 9.76 -5.78
N ASN A 377 -31.24 10.77 -5.30
CA ASN A 377 -31.67 11.61 -4.20
C ASN A 377 -32.41 12.87 -4.69
N THR A 378 -32.82 12.92 -5.97
CA THR A 378 -33.60 14.04 -6.52
C THR A 378 -35.11 13.90 -6.28
N LYS A 379 -35.53 12.74 -5.76
CA LYS A 379 -36.90 12.42 -5.34
C LYS A 379 -37.07 12.72 -3.86
#